data_AF-A0A2E2QN52-F1
#
_entry.id   AF-A0A2E2QN52-F1
#
_cell.length_a   1.000
_cell.length_b   1.000
_cell.length_c   1.000
_cell.angle_alpha   90.00
_cell.angle_beta   90.00
_cell.angle_gamma   90.00
#
_symmetry.space_group_name_H-M   'P 1'
#
loop_
_entity.id
_entity.type
_entity.pdbx_description
1 polymer ?
#
loop_
_entity_poly.entity_id
_entity_poly.type
_entity_poly.pdbx_seq_one_letter_code
_entity_poly.pdbx_strand_id
1 'polypeptide(L)'
;MKSNDLDEIFVDPIIQYDRKYPERRLYLAIILQALMDATKDKSDVDKRRAKAWFKCSIGVTCDNFEFICDHAGVEPNYVRSFAYEVIHSENPRTFRYKIRQYKRMITKEKDANE
;
A
#
# COMPACT_ATOMS: atom_id res chain seq x y z
N MET A 1 25.57 -12.98 10.72
CA MET A 1 25.61 -11.61 10.14
C MET A 1 24.22 -11.01 10.32
N LYS A 2 24.16 -9.73 10.70
CA LYS A 2 22.97 -9.04 11.20
C LYS A 2 21.86 -8.96 10.14
N SER A 3 20.63 -8.98 10.64
CA SER A 3 19.40 -8.52 9.98
C SER A 3 19.61 -7.20 9.24
N ASN A 4 19.06 -7.08 8.02
CA ASN A 4 18.45 -5.87 7.43
C ASN A 4 18.58 -5.87 5.90
N ASP A 5 17.63 -6.48 5.19
CA ASP A 5 17.39 -6.14 3.77
C ASP A 5 15.89 -6.13 3.41
N LEU A 6 15.05 -6.84 4.20
CA LEU A 6 13.59 -6.80 4.05
C LEU A 6 12.89 -5.75 4.94
N ASP A 7 13.65 -5.09 5.82
CA ASP A 7 13.12 -4.07 6.74
C ASP A 7 13.13 -2.65 6.14
N GLU A 8 13.79 -2.44 4.99
CA GLU A 8 13.70 -1.18 4.22
C GLU A 8 12.58 -1.18 3.16
N ILE A 9 12.03 -2.35 2.81
CA ILE A 9 11.28 -2.47 1.56
C ILE A 9 9.91 -1.78 1.55
N PHE A 10 9.25 -1.53 2.68
CA PHE A 10 7.94 -0.86 2.62
C PHE A 10 7.53 -0.12 3.88
N VAL A 11 8.51 0.47 4.57
CA VAL A 11 8.25 1.17 5.81
C VAL A 11 9.07 2.44 6.03
N ASP A 12 9.58 3.02 4.93
CA ASP A 12 10.09 4.38 4.89
C ASP A 12 8.97 5.32 4.36
N PRO A 13 9.07 6.66 4.45
CA PRO A 13 8.05 7.58 4.98
C PRO A 13 7.12 8.10 3.87
N ILE A 14 6.73 7.21 2.97
CA ILE A 14 6.15 7.50 1.65
C ILE A 14 4.90 8.39 1.75
N ILE A 15 4.15 8.32 2.84
CA ILE A 15 3.00 9.21 3.08
C ILE A 15 3.39 10.48 3.85
N GLN A 16 4.38 10.47 4.73
CA GLN A 16 4.66 11.63 5.60
C GLN A 16 5.64 12.66 5.03
N TYR A 17 6.52 12.29 4.10
CA TYR A 17 7.63 13.18 3.69
C TYR A 17 7.61 13.69 2.25
N ASP A 18 6.66 13.26 1.40
CA ASP A 18 6.41 13.99 0.14
C ASP A 18 5.59 15.26 0.42
N ARG A 19 6.18 16.21 1.16
CA ARG A 19 5.63 17.56 1.34
C ARG A 19 5.69 18.36 0.04
N LYS A 20 6.49 17.91 -0.92
CA LYS A 20 6.75 18.62 -2.16
C LYS A 20 5.69 18.35 -3.21
N TYR A 21 5.14 17.13 -3.25
CA TYR A 21 4.14 16.70 -4.23
C TYR A 21 2.94 16.00 -3.56
N PRO A 22 1.97 16.76 -3.03
CA PRO A 22 0.82 16.22 -2.29
C PRO A 22 -0.05 15.27 -3.14
N GLU A 23 -0.16 15.50 -4.44
CA GLU A 23 -0.83 14.62 -5.41
C GLU A 23 -0.21 13.22 -5.43
N ARG A 24 1.11 13.10 -5.53
CA ARG A 24 1.80 11.80 -5.54
C ARG A 24 1.48 10.98 -4.28
N ARG A 25 1.45 11.66 -3.13
CA ARG A 25 1.05 11.06 -1.84
C ARG A 25 -0.39 10.53 -1.86
N LEU A 26 -1.31 11.22 -2.53
CA LEU A 26 -2.69 10.74 -2.68
C LEU A 26 -2.72 9.40 -3.43
N TYR A 27 -2.02 9.29 -4.55
CA TYR A 27 -2.01 8.06 -5.37
C TYR A 27 -1.37 6.88 -4.63
N LEU A 28 -0.29 7.13 -3.88
CA LEU A 28 0.32 6.13 -3.01
C LEU A 28 -0.64 5.64 -1.92
N ALA A 29 -1.44 6.55 -1.34
CA ALA A 29 -2.45 6.19 -0.36
C ALA A 29 -3.54 5.28 -0.95
N ILE A 30 -3.92 5.46 -2.23
CA ILE A 30 -4.87 4.59 -2.92
C ILE A 30 -4.33 3.16 -3.03
N ILE A 31 -3.06 3.00 -3.46
CA ILE A 31 -2.40 1.69 -3.57
C ILE A 31 -2.36 0.98 -2.21
N LEU A 32 -1.96 1.71 -1.16
CA LEU A 32 -1.90 1.18 0.21
C LEU A 32 -3.28 0.78 0.74
N GLN A 33 -4.31 1.59 0.46
CA GLN A 33 -5.67 1.28 0.85
C GLN A 33 -6.17 0.00 0.16
N ALA A 34 -5.96 -0.13 -1.14
CA ALA A 34 -6.30 -1.34 -1.88
C ALA A 34 -5.59 -2.58 -1.32
N LEU A 35 -4.32 -2.45 -0.90
CA LEU A 35 -3.57 -3.56 -0.31
C LEU A 35 -4.11 -3.97 1.08
N MET A 36 -4.52 -2.99 1.90
CA MET A 36 -5.21 -3.28 3.17
C MET A 36 -6.53 -4.01 2.95
N ASP A 37 -7.30 -3.60 1.95
CA ASP A 37 -8.58 -4.22 1.61
C ASP A 37 -8.39 -5.63 1.04
N ALA A 38 -7.38 -5.83 0.19
CA ALA A 38 -7.02 -7.15 -0.37
C ALA A 38 -6.61 -8.17 0.70
N THR A 39 -6.12 -7.71 1.85
CA THR A 39 -5.73 -8.59 2.94
C THR A 39 -6.89 -8.84 3.94
N LYS A 40 -8.02 -8.10 3.91
CA LYS A 40 -9.05 -8.04 4.98
C LYS A 40 -9.65 -9.39 5.34
N ASP A 41 -9.87 -9.61 6.63
CA ASP A 41 -10.40 -10.87 7.16
C ASP A 41 -11.94 -10.91 7.14
N LYS A 42 -12.61 -9.74 7.05
CA LYS A 42 -14.05 -9.62 7.36
C LYS A 42 -15.01 -9.38 6.18
N SER A 43 -14.54 -8.89 5.03
CA SER A 43 -15.41 -8.60 3.87
C SER A 43 -14.87 -9.33 2.64
N ASP A 44 -15.58 -10.36 2.19
CA ASP A 44 -15.14 -11.18 1.05
C ASP A 44 -15.26 -10.40 -0.28
N VAL A 45 -16.29 -9.56 -0.43
CA VAL A 45 -16.53 -8.79 -1.66
C VAL A 45 -15.45 -7.73 -1.88
N ASP A 46 -15.16 -6.90 -0.88
CA ASP A 46 -14.15 -5.83 -1.01
C ASP A 46 -12.76 -6.42 -1.21
N LYS A 47 -12.47 -7.53 -0.52
CA LYS A 47 -11.23 -8.28 -0.67
C LYS A 47 -11.05 -8.80 -2.09
N ARG A 48 -12.09 -9.42 -2.66
CA ARG A 48 -12.06 -9.94 -4.04
C ARG A 48 -11.89 -8.82 -5.06
N ARG A 49 -12.58 -7.69 -4.87
CA ARG A 49 -12.44 -6.50 -5.73
C ARG A 49 -11.02 -5.93 -5.68
N ALA A 50 -10.46 -5.75 -4.49
CA ALA A 50 -9.10 -5.26 -4.34
C ALA A 50 -8.06 -6.21 -4.95
N LYS A 51 -8.20 -7.53 -4.74
CA LYS A 51 -7.34 -8.52 -5.41
C LYS A 51 -7.47 -8.48 -6.93
N ALA A 52 -8.68 -8.29 -7.46
CA ALA A 52 -8.92 -8.17 -8.90
C ALA A 52 -8.30 -6.91 -9.48
N TRP A 53 -8.33 -5.79 -8.74
CA TRP A 53 -7.71 -4.54 -9.13
C TRP A 53 -6.19 -4.68 -9.32
N PHE A 54 -5.48 -5.37 -8.44
CA PHE A 54 -4.05 -5.66 -8.65
C PHE A 54 -3.77 -6.67 -9.78
N LYS A 55 -4.72 -7.56 -10.10
CA LYS A 55 -4.52 -8.62 -11.10
C LYS A 55 -4.96 -8.22 -12.51
N CYS A 56 -5.62 -7.08 -12.68
CA CYS A 56 -6.10 -6.67 -13.99
C CYS A 56 -4.93 -6.38 -14.94
N SER A 57 -5.05 -6.88 -16.17
CA SER A 57 -4.04 -6.77 -17.22
C SER A 57 -4.59 -6.21 -18.54
N ILE A 58 -5.91 -6.05 -18.65
CA ILE A 58 -6.60 -5.57 -19.86
C ILE A 58 -7.84 -4.76 -19.44
N GLY A 59 -8.14 -3.71 -20.20
CA GLY A 59 -9.36 -2.90 -20.08
C GLY A 59 -9.28 -1.80 -19.02
N VAL A 60 -10.40 -1.11 -18.80
CA VAL A 60 -10.44 0.15 -18.02
C VAL A 60 -9.94 0.04 -16.58
N THR A 61 -10.01 -1.14 -15.96
CA THR A 61 -9.46 -1.37 -14.62
C THR A 61 -7.93 -1.39 -14.65
N CYS A 62 -7.33 -1.94 -15.71
CA CYS A 62 -5.89 -1.95 -15.94
C CYS A 62 -5.38 -0.54 -16.19
N ASP A 63 -6.05 0.20 -17.09
CA ASP A 63 -5.70 1.59 -17.40
C ASP A 63 -5.78 2.47 -16.14
N ASN A 64 -6.80 2.25 -15.30
CA ASN A 64 -6.94 2.94 -14.03
C ASN A 64 -5.81 2.61 -13.04
N PHE A 65 -5.41 1.34 -12.93
CA PHE A 65 -4.31 0.91 -12.07
C PHE A 65 -2.97 1.51 -12.52
N GLU A 66 -2.69 1.47 -13.81
CA GLU A 66 -1.46 2.00 -14.40
C GLU A 66 -1.40 3.53 -14.26
N PHE A 67 -2.51 4.23 -14.51
CA PHE A 67 -2.64 5.66 -14.24
C PHE A 67 -2.31 6.01 -12.78
N ILE A 68 -2.81 5.24 -11.81
CA ILE A 68 -2.55 5.46 -10.38
C ILE A 68 -1.06 5.21 -10.06
N CYS A 69 -0.44 4.19 -10.67
CA CYS A 69 0.98 3.89 -10.48
C CYS A 69 1.88 4.99 -11.06
N ASP A 70 1.58 5.47 -12.26
CA ASP A 70 2.30 6.56 -12.91
C ASP A 70 2.31 7.84 -12.06
N HIS A 71 1.14 8.21 -11.53
CA HIS A 71 1.03 9.40 -10.67
C HIS A 71 1.60 9.20 -9.26
N ALA A 72 1.68 7.95 -8.80
CA ALA A 72 2.42 7.58 -7.59
C ALA A 72 3.94 7.55 -7.82
N GLY A 73 4.40 7.59 -9.08
CA GLY A 73 5.81 7.47 -9.45
C GLY A 73 6.38 6.09 -9.14
N VAL A 74 5.59 5.03 -9.32
CA VAL A 74 5.98 3.64 -9.09
C VAL A 74 5.71 2.80 -10.33
N GLU A 75 6.51 1.76 -10.55
CA GLU A 75 6.37 0.89 -11.72
C GLU A 75 5.21 -0.11 -11.49
N PRO A 76 4.23 -0.21 -12.42
CA PRO A 76 3.05 -1.05 -12.22
C PRO A 76 3.35 -2.52 -11.95
N ASN A 77 4.31 -3.14 -12.66
CA ASN A 77 4.59 -4.57 -12.49
C ASN A 77 5.22 -4.87 -11.12
N TYR A 78 6.06 -3.99 -10.62
CA TYR A 78 6.63 -4.04 -9.28
C TYR A 78 5.52 -4.01 -8.23
N VAL A 79 4.56 -3.10 -8.37
CA VAL A 79 3.39 -3.02 -7.46
C VAL A 79 2.57 -4.31 -7.51
N ARG A 80 2.35 -4.89 -8.70
CA ARG A 80 1.64 -6.16 -8.86
C ARG A 80 2.37 -7.32 -8.17
N SER A 81 3.68 -7.45 -8.38
CA SER A 81 4.52 -8.47 -7.76
C SER A 81 4.52 -8.35 -6.24
N PHE A 82 4.71 -7.14 -5.73
CA PHE A 82 4.66 -6.86 -4.30
C PHE A 82 3.28 -7.17 -3.70
N ALA A 83 2.20 -6.75 -4.36
CA ALA A 83 0.84 -7.05 -3.91
C ALA A 83 0.61 -8.57 -3.87
N TYR A 84 1.11 -9.32 -4.86
CA TYR A 84 1.04 -10.78 -4.87
C TYR A 84 1.72 -11.39 -3.65
N GLU A 85 2.95 -10.98 -3.34
CA GLU A 85 3.70 -11.44 -2.16
C GLU A 85 2.95 -11.16 -0.86
N VAL A 86 2.45 -9.94 -0.68
CA VAL A 86 1.72 -9.53 0.53
C VAL A 86 0.42 -10.32 0.69
N ILE A 87 -0.32 -10.52 -0.41
CA ILE A 87 -1.62 -11.22 -0.40
C ILE A 87 -1.45 -12.72 -0.10
N HIS A 88 -0.37 -13.35 -0.56
CA HIS A 88 -0.11 -14.79 -0.38
C HIS A 88 0.85 -15.09 0.78
N SER A 89 1.40 -14.07 1.44
CA SER A 89 2.23 -14.26 2.63
C SER A 89 1.50 -15.06 3.70
N GLU A 90 2.23 -15.92 4.41
CA GLU A 90 1.67 -16.73 5.51
C GLU A 90 1.19 -15.88 6.69
N ASN A 91 1.69 -14.64 6.79
CA ASN A 91 1.37 -13.72 7.87
C ASN A 91 0.98 -12.31 7.38
N PRO A 92 -0.19 -12.15 6.73
CA PRO A 92 -0.68 -10.86 6.26
C PRO A 92 -1.06 -9.94 7.44
N ARG A 93 -1.20 -10.50 8.65
CA ARG A 93 -1.41 -9.75 9.89
C ARG A 93 -0.19 -8.91 10.27
N THR A 94 1.02 -9.35 9.95
CA THR A 94 2.25 -8.57 10.17
C THR A 94 2.21 -7.26 9.38
N PHE A 95 1.80 -7.31 8.12
CA PHE A 95 1.70 -6.12 7.28
C PHE A 95 0.65 -5.13 7.79
N ARG A 96 -0.53 -5.65 8.19
CA ARG A 96 -1.59 -4.84 8.81
C ARG A 96 -1.18 -4.25 10.14
N TYR A 97 -0.47 -5.04 10.95
CA TYR A 97 0.03 -4.59 12.23
C TYR A 97 0.99 -3.43 12.02
N LYS A 98 1.97 -3.57 11.11
CA LYS A 98 2.89 -2.49 10.72
C LYS A 98 2.09 -1.25 10.31
N ILE A 99 1.21 -1.32 9.31
CA ILE A 99 0.40 -0.16 8.87
C ILE A 99 -0.43 0.45 10.01
N ARG A 100 -1.05 -0.37 10.86
CA ARG A 100 -1.86 0.13 11.99
C ARG A 100 -1.01 0.83 13.05
N GLN A 101 0.21 0.37 13.29
CA GLN A 101 1.15 1.07 14.17
C GLN A 101 1.52 2.44 13.58
N TYR A 102 1.82 2.51 12.28
CA TYR A 102 2.07 3.80 11.61
C TYR A 102 0.88 4.74 11.76
N LYS A 103 -0.35 4.30 11.45
CA LYS A 103 -1.54 5.14 11.59
C LYS A 103 -1.68 5.74 13.00
N ARG A 104 -1.35 4.97 14.04
CA ARG A 104 -1.37 5.43 15.44
C ARG A 104 -0.26 6.42 15.75
N MET A 105 0.93 6.24 15.19
CA MET A 105 2.06 7.18 15.36
C MET A 105 1.72 8.54 14.73
N ILE A 106 1.16 8.56 13.51
CA ILE A 106 0.74 9.79 12.83
C ILE A 106 -0.31 10.56 13.66
N THR A 107 -1.29 9.86 14.25
CA THR A 107 -2.31 10.51 15.08
C THR A 107 -1.68 11.13 16.33
N LYS A 108 -0.78 10.42 17.01
CA LYS A 108 -0.08 10.94 18.19
C LYS A 108 0.82 12.15 17.89
N GLU A 109 1.51 12.18 16.75
CA GLU A 109 2.33 13.34 16.35
C GLU A 109 1.49 14.60 16.07
N LYS A 110 0.24 14.44 15.62
CA LYS A 110 -0.68 15.57 15.43
C LYS A 110 -1.14 16.13 16.78
N ASP A 111 -1.49 15.26 17.71
CA ASP A 111 -1.95 15.65 19.06
C ASP A 111 -0.82 16.27 19.92
N ALA A 112 0.45 16.09 19.55
CA ALA A 112 1.60 16.63 20.26
C ALA A 112 2.12 17.98 19.70
N ASN A 113 1.61 18.41 18.54
CA ASN A 113 2.01 19.65 17.86
C ASN A 113 0.87 20.70 17.77
N GLU A 114 -0.27 20.42 18.40
CA GLU A 114 -1.34 21.37 18.74
C GLU A 114 -1.24 21.76 20.22
#